data_AF-A0A6B3D331-F1
#
_entry.id   AF-A0A6B3D331-F1
#
_cell.length_a   1.000
_cell.length_b   1.000
_cell.length_c   1.000
_cell.angle_alpha   90.00
_cell.angle_beta   90.00
_cell.angle_gamma   90.00
#
_symmetry.space_group_name_H-M   'P 1'
#
loop_
_entity.id
_entity.type
_entity.pdbx_description
1 polymer ?
#
loop_
_entity_poly.entity_id
_entity_poly.type
_entity_poly.pdbx_seq_one_letter_code
_entity_poly.pdbx_strand_id
1 'polypeptide(L)'
;GGEIAPEKLIVIGEIARDFGLYTKITGGQRIDMFGARVEQLPLIWARLVDAGFESGHAYGKSLRTVKSCVGQTWCRYGVQDS
;
A
#
# COMPACT_ATOMS: atom_id res chain seq x y z
N GLY A 1 -2.62 -11.25 -2.13
CA GLY A 1 -1.52 -10.55 -1.44
C GLY A 1 -0.99 -9.42 -2.31
N GLY A 2 -0.75 -8.24 -1.73
CA GLY A 2 -0.23 -7.09 -2.49
C GLY A 2 -1.18 -6.55 -3.58
N GLU A 3 -2.47 -6.89 -3.52
CA GLU A 3 -3.47 -6.46 -4.48
C GLU A 3 -3.95 -5.04 -4.19
N ILE A 4 -4.21 -4.29 -5.26
CA ILE A 4 -4.69 -2.92 -5.18
C ILE A 4 -5.54 -2.62 -6.41
N ALA A 5 -6.67 -1.93 -6.21
CA ALA A 5 -7.46 -1.41 -7.31
C ALA A 5 -6.71 -0.27 -8.02
N PRO A 6 -6.83 -0.12 -9.35
CA PRO A 6 -6.15 0.95 -10.09
C PRO A 6 -6.40 2.35 -9.52
N GLU A 7 -7.63 2.63 -9.09
CA GLU A 7 -8.04 3.92 -8.52
C GLU A 7 -7.30 4.22 -7.22
N LYS A 8 -7.16 3.20 -6.36
CA LYS A 8 -6.40 3.30 -5.10
C LYS A 8 -4.91 3.52 -5.36
N LEU A 9 -4.36 2.89 -6.39
CA LEU A 9 -2.96 3.08 -6.78
C LEU A 9 -2.70 4.52 -7.25
N ILE A 10 -3.62 5.10 -8.03
CA ILE A 10 -3.55 6.50 -8.48
C ILE A 10 -3.53 7.44 -7.27
N VAL A 11 -4.44 7.25 -6.31
CA VAL A 11 -4.50 8.08 -5.09
C VAL A 11 -3.17 8.08 -4.32
N ILE A 12 -2.54 6.91 -4.15
CA ILE A 12 -1.22 6.82 -3.50
C ILE A 12 -0.19 7.66 -4.26
N GLY A 13 -0.18 7.58 -5.59
CA GLY A 13 0.72 8.37 -6.44
C GLY A 13 0.48 9.88 -6.33
N GLU A 14 -0.78 10.31 -6.30
CA GLU A 14 -1.16 11.72 -6.14
C GLU A 14 -0.74 12.27 -4.78
N ILE A 15 -1.00 11.52 -3.70
CA ILE A 15 -0.55 11.90 -2.35
C ILE A 15 0.98 11.99 -2.31
N ALA A 16 1.69 10.99 -2.84
CA ALA A 16 3.15 11.03 -2.84
C ALA A 16 3.70 12.25 -3.61
N ARG A 17 3.13 12.57 -4.79
CA ARG A 17 3.51 13.75 -5.58
C ARG A 17 3.23 15.04 -4.82
N ASP A 18 2.01 15.22 -4.31
CA ASP A 18 1.54 16.48 -3.70
C ASP A 18 2.32 16.83 -2.43
N PHE A 19 2.79 15.81 -1.69
CA PHE A 19 3.58 16.00 -0.47
C PHE A 19 5.09 15.83 -0.69
N GLY A 20 5.55 15.60 -1.92
CA GLY A 20 6.96 15.45 -2.26
C GLY A 20 7.63 14.22 -1.60
N LEU A 21 6.90 13.12 -1.51
CA LEU A 21 7.33 11.91 -0.79
C LEU A 21 8.16 11.01 -1.70
N TYR A 22 9.27 10.50 -1.18
CA TYR A 22 10.02 9.43 -1.83
C TYR A 22 9.24 8.11 -1.72
N THR A 23 8.98 7.46 -2.84
CA THR A 23 8.21 6.21 -2.88
C THR A 23 9.08 5.01 -3.20
N LYS A 24 8.88 3.90 -2.47
CA LYS A 24 9.59 2.64 -2.72
C LYS A 24 8.64 1.45 -2.70
N ILE A 25 8.70 0.65 -3.76
CA ILE A 25 8.10 -0.68 -3.73
C ILE A 25 9.02 -1.60 -2.93
N THR A 26 8.49 -2.24 -1.90
CA THR A 26 9.25 -3.13 -1.04
C THR A 26 9.15 -4.58 -1.49
N GLY A 27 10.09 -5.42 -1.05
CA GLY A 27 10.00 -6.85 -1.27
C GLY A 27 8.73 -7.49 -0.68
N GLY A 28 8.05 -6.82 0.26
CA GLY A 28 6.79 -7.25 0.87
C GLY A 28 5.53 -6.95 0.06
N GLN A 29 5.65 -6.56 -1.21
CA GLN A 29 4.53 -6.12 -2.06
C GLN A 29 3.78 -4.92 -1.43
N ARG A 30 4.54 -3.94 -0.94
CA ARG A 30 4.02 -2.69 -0.36
C ARG A 30 4.62 -1.49 -1.04
N ILE A 31 3.94 -0.35 -0.90
CA ILE A 31 4.44 0.96 -1.30
C ILE A 31 4.73 1.75 -0.03
N ASP A 32 6.01 2.02 0.21
CA ASP A 32 6.43 2.91 1.28
C ASP A 32 6.48 4.36 0.75
N MET A 33 6.06 5.32 1.58
CA MET A 33 6.15 6.75 1.31
C MET A 33 6.96 7.43 2.43
N PHE A 34 8.09 8.05 2.08
CA PHE A 34 9.04 8.66 3.02
C PHE A 34 9.16 10.17 2.81
N GLY A 35 9.52 10.89 3.89
CA GLY A 35 9.76 12.34 3.84
C GLY A 35 8.58 13.20 4.30
N ALA A 36 7.48 12.59 4.75
CA ALA A 36 6.36 13.31 5.32
C ALA A 36 6.76 13.98 6.64
N ARG A 37 6.42 15.26 6.79
CA ARG A 37 6.55 16.01 8.05
C ARG A 37 5.37 15.72 8.96
N VAL A 38 5.56 15.87 10.27
CA VAL A 38 4.55 15.49 11.29
C VAL A 38 3.24 16.24 11.07
N GLU A 39 3.29 17.52 10.74
CA GLU A 39 2.12 18.36 10.48
C GLU A 39 1.38 18.00 9.18
N GLN A 40 2.01 17.28 8.26
CA GLN A 40 1.39 16.80 7.03
C GLN A 40 0.59 15.51 7.26
N LEU A 41 0.91 14.75 8.31
CA LEU A 41 0.32 13.43 8.56
C LEU A 41 -1.21 13.44 8.65
N PRO A 42 -1.87 14.39 9.35
CA PRO A 42 -3.33 14.42 9.40
C PRO A 42 -3.98 14.57 8.02
N LEU A 43 -3.41 15.39 7.13
CA LEU A 43 -3.92 15.61 5.78
C LEU A 43 -3.70 14.39 4.88
N ILE A 44 -2.52 13.78 4.96
CA ILE A 44 -2.19 12.55 4.23
C ILE A 44 -3.15 11.44 4.66
N TRP A 45 -3.36 11.26 5.97
CA TRP A 45 -4.27 10.25 6.51
C TRP A 45 -5.72 10.48 6.11
N ALA A 46 -6.21 11.71 6.16
CA ALA A 46 -7.57 12.03 5.73
C ALA A 46 -7.80 11.59 4.27
N ARG A 47 -6.90 11.97 3.35
CA ARG A 47 -7.00 11.57 1.93
C ARG A 47 -6.94 10.06 1.72
N LEU A 48 -6.10 9.36 2.48
CA LEU A 48 -6.04 7.89 2.43
C LEU A 48 -7.36 7.27 2.90
N VAL A 49 -7.91 7.75 4.02
CA VAL A 49 -9.19 7.25 4.55
C VAL A 49 -10.35 7.55 3.61
N ASP A 50 -10.41 8.75 3.02
CA ASP A 50 -11.43 9.15 2.04
C ASP A 50 -11.39 8.26 0.78
N ALA A 51 -10.20 7.78 0.40
CA ALA A 51 -10.01 6.80 -0.67
C ALA A 51 -10.26 5.34 -0.25
N GLY A 52 -10.75 5.13 0.97
CA GLY A 52 -11.10 3.82 1.52
C GLY A 52 -9.88 2.98 1.91
N PHE A 53 -8.76 3.59 2.27
CA PHE A 53 -7.68 2.90 2.96
C PHE A 53 -7.93 2.85 4.46
N GLU A 54 -7.50 1.76 5.10
CA GLU A 54 -7.59 1.58 6.54
C GLU A 54 -6.20 1.57 7.17
N SER A 55 -6.10 2.10 8.38
CA SER A 55 -4.86 2.02 9.15
C SER A 55 -4.55 0.58 9.54
N GLY A 56 -3.32 0.13 9.30
CA GLY A 56 -2.85 -1.16 9.78
C GLY A 56 -2.28 -1.12 11.20
N HIS A 57 -1.87 -2.28 11.72
CA HIS A 57 -1.27 -2.44 13.05
C HIS A 57 0.19 -1.98 13.09
N ALA A 58 0.42 -0.66 13.08
CA ALA A 58 1.78 -0.09 13.00
C ALA A 58 2.70 -0.53 14.16
N TYR A 59 2.21 -0.47 15.41
CA TYR A 59 3.01 -0.64 16.64
C TYR A 59 2.67 -1.89 17.48
N GLY A 60 1.94 -2.86 16.93
CA GLY A 60 1.55 -4.09 17.64
C GLY A 60 2.33 -5.33 17.19
N LYS A 61 2.45 -6.36 18.05
CA LYS A 61 2.86 -7.71 17.67
C LYS A 61 1.78 -8.30 16.74
N SER A 62 2.02 -8.21 15.44
CA SER A 62 1.05 -8.52 14.40
C SER A 62 1.76 -9.16 13.21
N LEU A 63 1.00 -9.89 12.37
CA LEU A 63 1.52 -10.38 11.09
C LEU A 63 1.99 -9.20 10.24
N ARG A 64 3.28 -9.19 9.89
CA ARG A 64 3.91 -8.02 9.25
C ARG A 64 3.93 -8.10 7.74
N THR A 65 3.99 -9.27 7.13
CA THR A 65 4.04 -9.40 5.66
C THR A 65 3.58 -10.80 5.29
N VAL A 66 2.58 -10.87 4.41
CA VAL A 66 2.21 -12.10 3.72
C VAL A 66 2.43 -11.81 2.25
N LYS A 67 3.36 -12.55 1.64
CA LYS A 67 3.59 -12.47 0.20
C LYS A 67 2.87 -13.62 -0.46
N SER A 68 2.17 -13.31 -1.53
CA SER A 68 1.51 -14.32 -2.34
C SER A 68 1.67 -13.99 -3.82
N CYS A 69 1.61 -15.00 -4.67
CA CYS A 69 1.76 -14.80 -6.12
C CYS A 69 0.40 -14.36 -6.70
N VAL A 70 0.28 -14.30 -8.02
CA VAL A 70 -0.97 -13.91 -8.70
C VAL A 70 -1.99 -15.06 -8.81
N GLY A 71 -1.69 -16.23 -8.21
CA GLY A 71 -2.57 -17.40 -8.19
C GLY A 71 -2.82 -18.03 -9.57
N GLN A 72 -3.65 -19.07 -9.59
CA GLN A 72 -4.07 -19.77 -10.81
C GLN A 72 -4.92 -18.92 -11.77
N THR A 73 -5.54 -17.85 -11.29
CA THR A 73 -6.33 -16.93 -12.11
C THR A 73 -5.50 -16.24 -13.18
N TRP A 74 -4.24 -15.90 -12.84
CA TRP A 74 -3.35 -15.13 -13.73
C TRP A 74 -2.07 -15.88 -14.08
N CYS A 75 -1.60 -16.80 -13.23
CA CYS A 75 -0.39 -17.57 -13.49
C CYS A 75 -0.71 -18.87 -14.22
N ARG A 76 -0.13 -19.07 -15.42
CA ARG A 76 -0.20 -20.33 -16.17
C ARG A 76 0.25 -21.55 -15.37
N TYR A 77 1.14 -21.36 -14.39
CA TYR A 77 1.68 -22.40 -13.52
C TYR A 77 1.14 -22.32 -12.08
N GLY A 78 0.07 -21.56 -11.85
CA GLY A 78 -0.56 -21.47 -10.53
C GLY A 78 -1.15 -22.81 -10.12
N VAL A 79 -0.87 -23.23 -8.88
CA VAL A 79 -1.33 -24.53 -8.34
C VAL A 79 -2.61 -24.35 -7.53
N GLN A 80 -2.75 -23.21 -6.85
CA GLN A 80 -3.87 -22.89 -5.98
C GLN A 80 -4.28 -21.43 -6.14
N ASP A 81 -5.39 -21.07 -5.51
CA ASP A 81 -5.71 -19.67 -5.24
C ASP A 81 -4.67 -19.06 -4.27
N SER A 82 -4.44 -17.76 -4.38
CA SER A 82 -3.31 -17.07 -3.76
C SER A 82 -3.68 -15.80 -3.01
#